data_AF-M2WDQ9-F1
#
_entry.id   AF-M2WDQ9-F1
#
_cell.length_a   1.000
_cell.length_b   1.000
_cell.length_c   1.000
_cell.angle_alpha   90.00
_cell.angle_beta   90.00
_cell.angle_gamma   90.00
#
_symmetry.space_group_name_H-M   'P 1'
#
loop_
_entity.id
_entity.type
_entity.pdbx_description
1 polymer ?
#
loop_
_entity_poly.entity_id
_entity_poly.type
_entity_poly.pdbx_seq_one_letter_code
_entity_poly.pdbx_strand_id
1 'polypeptide(L)'
;MAQKQRRLSRKQQQWRPGQRKKPSSVMVMFGATTLLMEAFVVFFGGLAAFGIWGAGHTGRVPVLIGAAVLGIVFVVGSGTVSRPWGPAFGWILQLVMLATGFVFPPMFLVGVLFVLCWWYSLRTGRRLDREKRQRYEAELEWDRRHGLG
;
A
#
# COMPACT_ATOMS: atom_id res chain seq x y z
N MET A 1 -15.05 -44.17 -11.32
CA MET A 1 -13.90 -43.27 -11.05
C MET A 1 -14.35 -42.22 -10.05
N ALA A 2 -13.70 -42.14 -8.89
CA ALA A 2 -14.17 -41.41 -7.71
C ALA A 2 -14.02 -39.89 -7.85
N GLN A 3 -15.12 -39.17 -7.75
CA GLN A 3 -15.19 -37.71 -7.74
C GLN A 3 -14.60 -37.20 -6.42
N LYS A 4 -13.32 -36.81 -6.45
CA LYS A 4 -12.58 -36.22 -5.33
C LYS A 4 -13.29 -34.94 -4.88
N GLN A 5 -14.07 -35.03 -3.80
CA GLN A 5 -14.75 -33.90 -3.18
C GLN A 5 -13.71 -32.84 -2.80
N ARG A 6 -13.65 -31.76 -3.60
CA ARG A 6 -12.78 -30.62 -3.38
C ARG A 6 -13.32 -29.88 -2.16
N ARG A 7 -12.82 -30.21 -0.96
CA ARG A 7 -13.22 -29.55 0.29
C ARG A 7 -13.08 -28.04 0.12
N LEU A 8 -14.20 -27.35 0.04
CA LEU A 8 -14.27 -25.89 -0.06
C LEU A 8 -13.57 -25.28 1.17
N SER A 9 -12.75 -24.26 0.95
CA SER A 9 -12.11 -23.51 2.03
C SER A 9 -13.19 -22.92 2.96
N ARG A 10 -12.94 -22.81 4.27
CA ARG A 10 -13.92 -22.27 5.23
C ARG A 10 -14.52 -20.92 4.80
N LYS A 11 -13.73 -20.08 4.11
CA LYS A 11 -14.18 -18.80 3.53
C LYS A 11 -15.18 -18.99 2.38
N GLN A 12 -15.05 -20.05 1.59
CA GLN A 12 -16.00 -20.40 0.54
C GLN A 12 -17.27 -21.05 1.11
N GLN A 13 -17.17 -21.76 2.24
CA GLN A 13 -18.34 -22.32 2.94
C GLN A 13 -19.21 -21.23 3.60
N GLN A 14 -18.61 -20.11 4.01
CA GLN A 14 -19.34 -18.98 4.63
C GLN A 14 -20.01 -18.04 3.60
N TRP A 15 -19.71 -18.18 2.32
CA TRP A 15 -20.26 -17.30 1.29
C TRP A 15 -21.76 -17.54 1.11
N ARG A 16 -22.59 -16.51 1.36
CA ARG A 16 -24.05 -16.54 1.14
C ARG A 16 -24.38 -15.72 -0.12
N PRO A 17 -25.16 -16.26 -1.07
CA PRO A 17 -25.67 -15.48 -2.21
C PRO A 17 -26.43 -14.25 -1.71
N GLY A 18 -26.13 -13.07 -2.26
CA GLY A 18 -26.75 -11.80 -1.84
C GLY A 18 -26.04 -11.08 -0.67
N GLN A 19 -24.96 -11.62 -0.11
CA GLN A 19 -24.22 -10.96 0.96
C GLN A 19 -23.55 -9.66 0.46
N ARG A 20 -23.94 -8.51 1.01
CA ARG A 20 -23.36 -7.21 0.64
C ARG A 20 -21.87 -7.16 1.01
N LYS A 21 -21.03 -6.72 0.07
CA LYS A 21 -19.59 -6.57 0.32
C LYS A 21 -19.37 -5.49 1.38
N LYS A 22 -18.58 -5.81 2.42
CA LYS A 22 -18.15 -4.83 3.41
C LYS A 22 -17.35 -3.71 2.70
N PRO A 23 -17.58 -2.42 3.01
CA PRO A 23 -16.84 -1.32 2.39
C PRO A 23 -15.32 -1.50 2.58
N SER A 24 -14.54 -1.31 1.50
CA SER A 24 -13.08 -1.30 1.58
C SER A 24 -12.59 -0.07 2.35
N SER A 25 -11.51 -0.24 3.11
CA SER A 25 -10.87 0.87 3.83
C SER A 25 -10.17 1.80 2.84
N VAL A 26 -10.57 3.06 2.85
CA VAL A 26 -10.01 4.17 2.07
C VAL A 26 -8.57 4.43 2.47
N MET A 27 -8.26 4.35 3.77
CA MET A 27 -6.90 4.46 4.27
C MET A 27 -5.98 3.40 3.65
N VAL A 28 -6.45 2.15 3.58
CA VAL A 28 -5.67 1.05 3.00
C VAL A 28 -5.46 1.26 1.50
N MET A 29 -6.48 1.74 0.78
CA MET A 29 -6.35 2.04 -0.66
C MET A 29 -5.32 3.13 -0.90
N PHE A 30 -5.44 4.29 -0.24
CA PHE A 30 -4.49 5.38 -0.45
C PHE A 30 -3.08 5.02 0.00
N GLY A 31 -2.91 4.40 1.17
CA GLY A 31 -1.59 3.99 1.66
C GLY A 31 -0.91 2.96 0.76
N ALA A 32 -1.65 1.97 0.25
CA ALA A 32 -1.10 0.98 -0.67
C ALA A 32 -0.69 1.63 -2.02
N THR A 33 -1.50 2.54 -2.55
CA THR A 33 -1.17 3.28 -3.77
C THR A 33 0.06 4.18 -3.58
N THR A 34 0.18 4.87 -2.45
CA THR A 34 1.36 5.68 -2.12
C THR A 34 2.63 4.82 -2.13
N LEU A 35 2.66 3.72 -1.38
CA LEU A 35 3.82 2.82 -1.32
C LEU A 35 4.16 2.20 -2.69
N LEU A 36 3.14 1.86 -3.49
CA LEU A 36 3.38 1.32 -4.82
C LEU A 36 4.01 2.37 -5.74
N MET A 37 3.56 3.63 -5.67
CA MET A 37 4.15 4.72 -6.43
C MET A 37 5.59 4.99 -5.98
N GLU A 38 5.88 4.92 -4.68
CA GLU A 38 7.24 5.04 -4.15
C GLU A 38 8.16 3.93 -4.69
N ALA A 39 7.66 2.71 -4.84
CA ALA A 39 8.44 1.63 -5.45
C ALA A 39 8.95 2.01 -6.85
N PHE A 40 8.07 2.59 -7.68
CA PHE A 40 8.43 3.07 -9.01
C PHE A 40 9.41 4.24 -8.95
N VAL A 41 9.18 5.18 -8.04
CA VAL A 41 10.03 6.35 -7.86
C VAL A 41 11.45 5.95 -7.45
N VAL A 42 11.60 5.05 -6.46
CA VAL A 42 12.91 4.55 -6.05
C VAL A 42 13.60 3.86 -7.21
N PHE A 43 12.88 2.99 -7.92
CA PHE A 43 13.43 2.26 -9.07
C PHE A 43 13.93 3.21 -10.17
N PHE A 44 13.11 4.18 -10.57
CA PHE A 44 13.51 5.19 -11.55
C PHE A 44 14.59 6.13 -11.02
N GLY A 45 14.63 6.37 -9.71
CA GLY A 45 15.71 7.08 -9.05
C GLY A 45 17.05 6.40 -9.19
N GLY A 46 17.10 5.11 -8.90
CA GLY A 46 18.28 4.29 -9.11
C GLY A 46 18.68 4.24 -10.58
N LEU A 47 17.72 4.18 -11.50
CA LEU A 47 17.98 4.22 -12.94
C LEU A 47 18.53 5.58 -13.39
N ALA A 48 18.01 6.69 -12.86
CA ALA A 48 18.49 8.04 -13.14
C ALA A 48 19.92 8.23 -12.61
N ALA A 49 20.19 7.82 -11.36
CA ALA A 49 21.53 7.81 -10.80
C ALA A 49 22.48 6.95 -11.64
N PHE A 50 22.03 5.77 -12.08
CA PHE A 50 22.78 4.89 -12.97
C PHE A 50 23.10 5.54 -14.33
N GLY A 51 22.15 6.27 -14.92
CA GLY A 51 22.33 6.94 -16.20
C GLY A 51 23.26 8.14 -16.12
N ILE A 52 23.21 8.89 -15.01
CA ILE A 52 24.03 10.09 -14.80
C ILE A 52 25.46 9.72 -14.43
N TRP A 53 25.64 8.70 -13.59
CA TRP A 53 26.98 8.21 -13.22
C TRP A 53 27.55 7.43 -14.39
N GLY A 54 28.51 8.02 -15.11
CA GLY A 54 29.14 7.41 -16.27
C GLY A 54 29.77 6.03 -15.98
N ALA A 55 30.22 5.35 -17.04
CA ALA A 55 30.63 3.94 -16.98
C ALA A 55 31.76 3.61 -15.98
N GLY A 56 32.58 4.59 -15.59
CA GLY A 56 33.68 4.41 -14.64
C GLY A 56 33.28 4.52 -13.16
N HIS A 57 32.02 4.85 -12.83
CA HIS A 57 31.62 5.05 -11.44
C HIS A 57 31.32 3.72 -10.74
N THR A 58 32.11 3.37 -9.72
CA THR A 58 32.01 2.10 -8.98
C THR A 58 30.66 1.94 -8.27
N GLY A 59 30.01 3.03 -7.86
CA GLY A 59 28.70 3.02 -7.20
C GLY A 59 27.50 2.76 -8.13
N ARG A 60 27.70 2.74 -9.44
CA ARG A 60 26.63 2.70 -10.45
C ARG A 60 25.78 1.42 -10.39
N VAL A 61 26.42 0.26 -10.45
CA VAL A 61 25.73 -1.03 -10.38
C VAL A 61 25.14 -1.30 -8.99
N PRO A 62 25.86 -1.07 -7.88
CA PRO A 62 25.31 -1.22 -6.54
C PRO A 62 24.05 -0.38 -6.28
N VAL A 63 24.00 0.88 -6.74
CA VAL A 63 22.83 1.74 -6.54
C VAL A 63 21.62 1.28 -7.34
N LEU A 64 21.81 0.81 -8.57
CA LEU A 64 20.72 0.25 -9.36
C LEU A 64 20.12 -1.01 -8.68
N ILE A 65 20.99 -1.91 -8.21
CA ILE A 65 20.56 -3.12 -7.48
C ILE A 65 19.85 -2.72 -6.18
N GLY A 66 20.43 -1.80 -5.40
CA GLY A 66 19.84 -1.30 -4.16
C GLY A 66 18.46 -0.68 -4.37
N ALA A 67 18.30 0.13 -5.43
CA ALA A 67 17.02 0.72 -5.80
C ALA A 67 15.99 -0.33 -6.23
N ALA A 68 16.39 -1.36 -6.99
CA ALA A 68 15.49 -2.45 -7.37
C ALA A 68 15.03 -3.26 -6.15
N VAL A 69 15.95 -3.62 -5.25
CA VAL A 69 15.63 -4.33 -4.00
C VAL A 69 14.70 -3.49 -3.14
N LEU A 70 15.01 -2.20 -2.96
CA LEU A 70 14.19 -1.30 -2.19
C LEU A 70 12.80 -1.14 -2.81
N GLY A 71 12.70 -1.01 -4.14
CA GLY A 71 11.42 -1.01 -4.86
C GLY A 71 10.58 -2.25 -4.56
N ILE A 72 11.18 -3.45 -4.54
CA ILE A 72 10.48 -4.69 -4.15
C ILE A 72 9.99 -4.62 -2.70
N VAL A 73 10.80 -4.08 -1.78
CA VAL A 73 10.39 -3.88 -0.38
C VAL A 73 9.17 -2.96 -0.27
N PHE A 74 9.11 -1.88 -1.06
CA PHE A 74 7.93 -1.00 -1.12
C PHE A 74 6.69 -1.73 -1.67
N VAL A 75 6.84 -2.52 -2.73
CA VAL A 75 5.76 -3.35 -3.29
C VAL A 75 5.23 -4.33 -2.24
N VAL A 76 6.10 -5.07 -1.57
CA VAL A 76 5.71 -6.00 -0.50
C VAL A 76 5.06 -5.25 0.66
N GLY A 77 5.59 -4.08 1.02
CA GLY A 77 5.06 -3.19 2.03
C GLY A 77 3.64 -2.71 1.74
N SER A 78 3.27 -2.51 0.48
CA SER A 78 1.91 -2.10 0.10
C SER A 78 0.84 -3.09 0.59
N GLY A 79 1.17 -4.39 0.65
CA GLY A 79 0.27 -5.43 1.17
C GLY A 79 0.11 -5.39 2.70
N THR A 80 1.10 -4.85 3.42
CA THR A 80 1.10 -4.82 4.89
C THR A 80 0.29 -3.66 5.47
N VAL A 81 -0.08 -2.66 4.66
CA VAL A 81 -0.92 -1.52 5.06
C VAL A 81 -2.26 -1.96 5.67
N SER A 82 -2.79 -3.11 5.24
CA SER A 82 -4.01 -3.70 5.76
C SER A 82 -3.91 -4.22 7.21
N ARG A 83 -2.69 -4.41 7.73
CA ARG A 83 -2.42 -4.91 9.08
C ARG A 83 -2.40 -3.77 10.11
N PRO A 84 -2.67 -4.05 11.41
CA PRO A 84 -2.63 -3.02 12.45
C PRO A 84 -1.26 -2.34 12.62
N TRP A 85 -0.17 -3.03 12.27
CA TRP A 85 1.21 -2.50 12.29
C TRP A 85 1.64 -1.84 10.98
N GLY A 86 0.82 -1.94 9.92
CA GLY A 86 1.13 -1.40 8.59
C GLY A 86 1.48 0.09 8.59
N PRO A 87 0.77 0.96 9.33
CA PRO A 87 1.09 2.38 9.39
C PRO A 87 2.48 2.68 9.96
N ALA A 88 2.92 1.91 10.97
CA ALA A 88 4.25 2.06 11.56
C ALA A 88 5.34 1.60 10.57
N PHE A 89 5.10 0.49 9.87
CA PHE A 89 6.01 0.02 8.82
C PHE A 89 6.15 1.02 7.68
N GLY A 90 5.05 1.64 7.24
CA GLY A 90 5.11 2.67 6.21
C GLY A 90 5.91 3.89 6.63
N TRP A 91 5.82 4.34 7.90
CA TRP A 91 6.69 5.41 8.41
C TRP A 91 8.18 5.05 8.37
N ILE A 92 8.54 3.79 8.63
CA ILE A 92 9.92 3.32 8.47
C ILE A 92 10.34 3.44 7.00
N LEU A 93 9.49 2.97 6.08
CA LEU A 93 9.76 3.09 4.64
C LEU A 93 9.88 4.55 4.17
N GLN A 94 9.08 5.47 4.73
CA GLN A 94 9.21 6.90 4.44
C GLN A 94 10.59 7.46 4.84
N LEU A 95 11.12 7.05 6.00
CA LEU A 95 12.46 7.46 6.42
C LEU A 95 13.55 6.86 5.52
N VAL A 96 13.39 5.59 5.13
CA VAL A 96 14.31 4.95 4.17
C VAL A 96 14.27 5.64 2.82
N MET A 97 13.08 6.00 2.33
CA MET A 97 12.91 6.78 1.09
C MET A 97 13.67 8.11 1.18
N LEU A 98 13.49 8.84 2.28
CA LEU A 98 14.18 10.12 2.47
C LEU A 98 15.70 9.95 2.53
N ALA A 99 16.18 8.85 3.14
CA ALA A 99 17.61 8.53 3.18
C ALA A 99 18.21 8.24 1.79
N THR A 100 17.40 7.83 0.79
CA THR A 100 17.90 7.71 -0.60
C THR A 100 18.35 9.05 -1.18
N GLY A 101 17.86 10.17 -0.64
CA GLY A 101 18.30 11.52 -0.96
C GLY A 101 19.80 11.75 -0.74
N PHE A 102 20.43 11.06 0.22
CA PHE A 102 21.88 11.19 0.43
C PHE A 102 22.69 10.61 -0.74
N VAL A 103 22.11 9.65 -1.47
CA VAL A 103 22.73 9.04 -2.65
C VAL A 103 22.39 9.85 -3.90
N PHE A 104 21.13 10.26 -4.04
CA PHE A 104 20.65 11.06 -5.16
C PHE A 104 19.83 12.26 -4.66
N PRO A 105 20.44 13.45 -4.48
CA PRO A 105 19.83 14.61 -3.82
C PRO A 105 18.42 15.01 -4.28
N PRO A 106 18.05 14.91 -5.58
CA PRO A 106 16.68 15.17 -6.00
C PRO A 106 15.61 14.33 -5.27
N MET A 107 15.97 13.16 -4.72
CA MET A 107 15.08 12.33 -3.93
C MET A 107 14.66 12.93 -2.60
N PHE A 108 15.36 13.94 -2.07
CA PHE A 108 14.88 14.63 -0.87
C PHE A 108 13.55 15.32 -1.14
N LEU A 109 13.44 16.05 -2.25
CA LEU A 109 12.19 16.73 -2.63
C LEU A 109 11.08 15.70 -2.83
N VAL A 110 11.36 14.65 -3.59
CA VAL A 110 10.38 13.60 -3.88
C VAL A 110 9.95 12.88 -2.60
N GLY A 111 10.92 12.46 -1.77
CA GLY A 111 10.67 11.80 -0.49
C GLY A 111 9.82 12.66 0.45
N VAL A 112 10.09 13.96 0.57
CA VAL A 112 9.25 14.87 1.38
C VAL A 112 7.82 14.92 0.86
N LEU A 113 7.61 15.01 -0.45
CA LEU A 113 6.26 15.00 -1.04
C LEU A 113 5.52 13.70 -0.73
N PHE A 114 6.22 12.55 -0.78
CA PHE A 114 5.63 11.27 -0.43
C PHE A 114 5.33 11.13 1.06
N VAL A 115 6.20 11.63 1.95
CA VAL A 115 5.94 11.69 3.39
C VAL A 115 4.65 12.48 3.67
N LEU A 116 4.47 13.61 2.99
CA LEU A 116 3.26 14.43 3.10
C LEU A 116 2.01 13.68 2.59
N CYS A 117 2.11 13.03 1.44
CA CYS A 117 1.04 12.18 0.89
C CYS A 117 0.70 11.02 1.85
N TRP A 118 1.70 10.36 2.43
CA TRP A 118 1.53 9.30 3.40
C TRP A 118 0.80 9.81 4.64
N TRP A 119 1.27 10.90 5.24
CA TRP A 119 0.62 11.52 6.39
C TRP A 119 -0.83 11.93 6.07
N TYR A 120 -1.06 12.52 4.91
CA TYR A 120 -2.40 12.89 4.44
C TYR A 120 -3.32 11.66 4.28
N SER A 121 -2.81 10.58 3.68
CA SER A 121 -3.56 9.33 3.54
C SER A 121 -3.99 8.74 4.89
N LEU A 122 -3.09 8.78 5.89
CA LEU A 122 -3.35 8.32 7.25
C LEU A 122 -4.36 9.21 7.99
N ARG A 123 -4.32 10.53 7.77
CA ARG A 123 -5.23 11.48 8.44
C ARG A 123 -6.62 11.46 7.81
N THR A 124 -6.69 11.65 6.49
CA THR A 124 -7.94 11.73 5.74
C THR A 124 -8.61 10.36 5.59
N GLY A 125 -7.83 9.30 5.36
CA GLY A 125 -8.34 7.94 5.25
C GLY A 125 -9.07 7.49 6.52
N ARG A 126 -8.53 7.78 7.71
CA ARG A 126 -9.20 7.46 8.98
C ARG A 126 -10.51 8.23 9.19
N ARG A 127 -10.59 9.48 8.70
CA ARG A 127 -11.82 10.27 8.76
C ARG A 127 -12.90 9.67 7.85
N LEU A 128 -12.56 9.43 6.59
CA LEU A 128 -13.46 8.84 5.60
C LEU A 128 -13.90 7.41 5.97
N ASP A 129 -13.01 6.61 6.56
CA ASP A 129 -13.35 5.26 6.99
C ASP A 129 -14.38 5.25 8.12
N ARG A 130 -14.33 6.23 9.04
CA ARG A 130 -15.35 6.38 10.09
C ARG A 130 -16.71 6.75 9.49
N GLU A 131 -16.74 7.70 8.56
CA GLU A 131 -17.98 8.12 7.89
C GLU A 131 -18.59 6.98 7.06
N LYS A 132 -17.76 6.27 6.28
CA LYS A 132 -18.21 5.10 5.49
C LYS A 132 -18.75 4.00 6.39
N ARG A 133 -18.10 3.75 7.53
CA ARG A 133 -18.55 2.74 8.50
C ARG A 133 -19.91 3.12 9.11
N GLN A 134 -20.09 4.38 9.48
CA GLN A 134 -21.38 4.87 10.01
C GLN A 134 -22.51 4.72 9.00
N ARG A 135 -22.27 5.09 7.73
CA ARG A 135 -23.27 4.92 6.66
C ARG A 135 -23.63 3.45 6.45
N TYR A 136 -22.63 2.57 6.44
CA TYR A 136 -22.86 1.13 6.29
C TYR A 136 -23.64 0.53 7.47
N GLU A 137 -23.35 0.97 8.71
CA GLU A 137 -24.10 0.54 9.89
C GLU A 137 -25.56 1.03 9.85
N ALA A 138 -25.80 2.27 9.41
CA ALA A 138 -27.15 2.82 9.23
C ALA A 138 -27.96 2.08 8.14
N GLU A 139 -27.32 1.72 7.02
CA GLU A 139 -27.95 0.89 5.97
C GLU A 139 -28.34 -0.50 6.51
N LEU A 140 -27.46 -1.14 7.29
CA LEU A 140 -27.75 -2.43 7.93
C LEU A 140 -28.86 -2.34 8.99
N GLU A 141 -29.01 -1.20 9.66
CA GLU A 141 -30.12 -0.95 10.57
C GLU A 141 -31.43 -0.72 9.82
N TRP A 142 -31.41 0.06 8.74
CA TRP A 142 -32.57 0.29 7.90
C TRP A 142 -33.10 -1.03 7.32
N ASP A 143 -32.20 -1.85 6.77
CA ASP A 143 -32.54 -3.16 6.20
C ASP A 143 -33.12 -4.12 7.27
N ARG A 144 -32.55 -4.11 8.49
CA ARG A 144 -33.08 -4.89 9.63
C ARG A 144 -34.49 -4.47 10.04
N ARG A 145 -34.80 -3.17 9.97
CA ARG A 145 -36.13 -2.64 10.31
C ARG A 145 -37.17 -2.90 9.21
N HIS A 146 -36.76 -2.97 7.95
CA HIS A 146 -37.66 -3.11 6.79
C HIS A 146 -37.71 -4.52 6.17
N GLY A 147 -37.05 -5.51 6.78
CA GLY A 147 -37.27 -6.93 6.47
C GLY A 147 -36.70 -7.45 5.15
N LEU A 148 -35.70 -6.78 4.56
CA LEU A 148 -35.06 -7.21 3.29
C LEU A 148 -33.86 -8.17 3.49
N GLY A 149 -33.79 -8.87 4.63
CA GLY A 149 -32.64 -9.69 5.05
C GLY A 149 -32.84 -11.20 4.92
#